data_AF-A0A1F2VK28-F1
#
_entry.id   AF-A0A1F2VK28-F1
#
_cell.length_a   1.000
_cell.length_b   1.000
_cell.length_c   1.000
_cell.angle_alpha   90.00
_cell.angle_beta   90.00
_cell.angle_gamma   90.00
#
_symmetry.space_group_name_H-M   'P 1'
#
loop_
_entity.id
_entity.type
_entity.pdbx_description
1 polymer ?
#
loop_
_entity_poly.entity_id
_entity_poly.type
_entity_poly.pdbx_seq_one_letter_code
_entity_poly.pdbx_strand_id
1 'polypeptide(L)'
;MTRLFVAALLATATLHTQDAPSRVSAGPDPWFGTFSIIAFDPATNELGVGVQSRAFGAGAAVPYAKPGVGAVATQASANRQYGPKAIMLLEQGLSPDEVIKRITDDDPGRDTRQVAVIDTKGRSAVYTGKRVIDRNFDPKDLVHLGGYAGHVSGLNFSAQGNTLASKAVVDAMAAAYQNGKGSMAERLMDALDAGQSKGGDTRGMQSAGILVVRPLPPNSDSTVERVVDIRVDDSEEPFKELRRLLNMTLGVPNRLTTQSAALAKAGKFAEAIAEQKKALAINPRAETLIYALAQRYAQAGDARQALEQLGHAIRRQPKQWKAQAAGDPIFAKMTDLPEFKRLMTP
;
A
#
# COMPACT_ATOMS: atom_id res chain seq x y z
N MET A 1 -41.38 45.00 -72.17
CA MET A 1 -41.40 43.81 -71.29
C MET A 1 -40.03 43.15 -71.37
N THR A 2 -39.11 43.54 -70.49
CA THR A 2 -37.71 43.08 -70.54
C THR A 2 -37.38 42.56 -69.14
N ARG A 3 -37.29 41.24 -69.03
CA ARG A 3 -37.22 40.50 -67.76
C ARG A 3 -35.83 40.64 -67.13
N LEU A 4 -35.79 41.08 -65.88
CA LEU A 4 -34.60 41.00 -65.03
C LEU A 4 -34.25 39.53 -64.76
N PHE A 5 -33.00 39.16 -65.00
CA PHE A 5 -32.40 37.91 -64.52
C PHE A 5 -32.00 38.10 -63.05
N VAL A 6 -32.65 37.36 -62.14
CA VAL A 6 -32.16 37.15 -60.78
C VAL A 6 -31.54 35.75 -60.75
N ALA A 7 -30.21 35.69 -60.66
CA ALA A 7 -29.49 34.44 -60.47
C ALA A 7 -29.57 34.05 -58.98
N ALA A 8 -30.36 33.03 -58.67
CA ALA A 8 -30.37 32.40 -57.34
C ALA A 8 -29.19 31.44 -57.23
N LEU A 9 -28.21 31.77 -56.38
CA LEU A 9 -27.18 30.82 -55.95
C LEU A 9 -27.83 29.78 -55.02
N LEU A 10 -28.01 28.55 -55.52
CA LEU A 10 -28.28 27.39 -54.68
C LEU A 10 -26.97 26.95 -54.01
N ALA A 11 -26.77 27.35 -52.76
CA ALA A 11 -25.76 26.74 -51.90
C ALA A 11 -26.30 25.40 -51.40
N THR A 12 -25.80 24.29 -51.95
CA THR A 12 -26.04 22.95 -51.43
C THR A 12 -25.25 22.78 -50.14
N ALA A 13 -25.91 22.97 -48.99
CA ALA A 13 -25.34 22.59 -47.70
C ALA A 13 -25.31 21.05 -47.63
N THR A 14 -24.14 20.47 -47.85
CA THR A 14 -23.90 19.06 -47.53
C THR A 14 -23.85 18.92 -46.02
N LEU A 15 -24.95 18.43 -45.44
CA LEU A 15 -24.99 17.95 -44.06
C LEU A 15 -23.97 16.81 -43.94
N HIS A 16 -22.77 17.13 -43.48
CA HIS A 16 -21.85 16.14 -42.93
C HIS A 16 -22.45 15.66 -41.62
N THR A 17 -23.04 14.47 -41.64
CA THR A 17 -23.26 13.70 -40.43
C THR A 17 -21.88 13.40 -39.84
N GLN A 18 -21.48 14.16 -38.83
CA GLN A 18 -20.37 13.73 -37.97
C GLN A 18 -20.83 12.45 -37.30
N ASP A 19 -20.31 11.31 -37.76
CA ASP A 19 -20.40 10.06 -37.03
C ASP A 19 -19.86 10.34 -35.62
N ALA A 20 -20.73 10.19 -34.62
CA ALA A 20 -20.32 10.24 -33.23
C ALA A 20 -19.13 9.28 -33.06
N PRO A 21 -18.05 9.67 -32.37
CA PRO A 21 -16.90 8.80 -32.20
C PRO A 21 -17.41 7.48 -31.61
N SER A 22 -17.23 6.41 -32.38
CA SER A 22 -17.52 5.06 -31.93
C SER A 22 -16.87 4.90 -30.56
N ARG A 23 -17.68 4.58 -29.54
CA ARG A 23 -17.13 4.19 -28.24
C ARG A 23 -16.28 2.97 -28.54
N VAL A 24 -14.96 3.14 -28.58
CA VAL A 24 -14.02 2.03 -28.51
C VAL A 24 -14.48 1.23 -27.31
N SER A 25 -15.02 0.02 -27.53
CA SER A 25 -15.28 -0.88 -26.42
C SER A 25 -13.90 -1.11 -25.82
N ALA A 26 -13.62 -0.47 -24.69
CA ALA A 26 -12.41 -0.77 -23.95
C ALA A 26 -12.42 -2.30 -23.79
N GLY A 27 -11.41 -2.96 -24.35
CA GLY A 27 -11.21 -4.38 -24.10
C GLY A 27 -11.24 -4.62 -22.59
N PRO A 28 -11.45 -5.87 -22.14
CA PRO A 28 -11.43 -6.17 -20.71
C PRO A 28 -10.18 -5.56 -20.07
N ASP A 29 -10.32 -4.99 -18.87
CA ASP A 29 -9.21 -4.39 -18.13
C ASP A 29 -7.97 -5.30 -18.19
N PRO A 30 -6.77 -4.74 -18.42
CA PRO A 30 -5.55 -5.54 -18.60
C PRO A 30 -5.39 -6.55 -17.46
N TRP A 31 -5.01 -7.77 -17.83
CA TRP A 31 -4.95 -8.85 -16.87
C TRP A 31 -3.66 -8.82 -16.05
N PHE A 32 -3.79 -8.86 -14.74
CA PHE A 32 -2.66 -8.90 -13.82
C PHE A 32 -2.69 -10.15 -12.92
N GLY A 33 -1.59 -10.90 -12.92
CA GLY A 33 -1.25 -11.85 -11.84
C GLY A 33 -1.12 -11.12 -10.50
N THR A 34 -1.65 -11.71 -9.44
CA THR A 34 -1.79 -11.01 -8.15
C THR A 34 -1.98 -12.05 -7.06
N PHE A 35 -1.43 -11.80 -5.87
CA PHE A 35 -1.94 -12.40 -4.64
C PHE A 35 -2.32 -11.33 -3.63
N SER A 36 -3.36 -11.61 -2.87
CA SER A 36 -3.89 -10.71 -1.87
C SER A 36 -4.49 -11.47 -0.69
N ILE A 37 -4.67 -10.77 0.40
CA ILE A 37 -5.34 -11.26 1.61
C ILE A 37 -6.32 -10.20 2.10
N ILE A 38 -7.53 -10.61 2.44
CA ILE A 38 -8.51 -9.79 3.15
C ILE A 38 -8.70 -10.34 4.55
N ALA A 39 -8.93 -9.48 5.53
CA ALA A 39 -9.14 -9.91 6.91
C ALA A 39 -10.02 -8.97 7.73
N PHE A 40 -10.60 -9.52 8.79
CA PHE A 40 -11.32 -8.83 9.84
C PHE A 40 -10.69 -9.18 11.19
N ASP A 41 -10.41 -8.20 12.05
CA ASP A 41 -9.92 -8.45 13.41
C ASP A 41 -11.03 -8.12 14.42
N PRO A 42 -11.68 -9.12 15.03
CA PRO A 42 -12.78 -8.88 15.97
C PRO A 42 -12.32 -8.19 17.27
N ALA A 43 -11.03 -8.22 17.60
CA ALA A 43 -10.52 -7.55 18.80
C ALA A 43 -10.42 -6.03 18.62
N THR A 44 -10.12 -5.58 17.40
CA THR A 44 -9.93 -4.15 17.08
C THR A 44 -11.02 -3.57 16.18
N ASN A 45 -11.93 -4.40 15.67
CA ASN A 45 -12.89 -4.09 14.61
C ASN A 45 -12.20 -3.56 13.34
N GLU A 46 -10.95 -3.94 13.11
CA GLU A 46 -10.21 -3.57 11.91
C GLU A 46 -10.64 -4.45 10.73
N LEU A 47 -10.68 -3.86 9.55
CA LEU A 47 -10.83 -4.53 8.27
C LEU A 47 -9.63 -4.18 7.42
N GLY A 48 -9.06 -5.16 6.73
CA GLY A 48 -7.83 -4.92 6.00
C GLY A 48 -7.67 -5.76 4.75
N VAL A 49 -6.86 -5.22 3.84
CA VAL A 49 -6.47 -5.84 2.57
C VAL A 49 -4.98 -5.64 2.37
N GLY A 50 -4.26 -6.72 2.10
CA GLY A 50 -2.88 -6.69 1.60
C GLY A 50 -2.83 -7.23 0.17
N VAL A 51 -1.99 -6.65 -0.69
CA VAL A 51 -1.85 -7.09 -2.09
C VAL A 51 -0.42 -6.95 -2.60
N GLN A 52 -0.02 -7.84 -3.50
CA GLN A 52 1.16 -7.71 -4.34
C GLN A 52 0.89 -8.15 -5.79
N SER A 53 1.58 -7.54 -6.75
CA SER A 53 1.53 -7.93 -8.18
C SER A 53 2.80 -7.55 -8.96
N ARG A 54 3.09 -8.27 -10.05
CA ARG A 54 3.92 -7.77 -11.18
C ARG A 54 3.09 -6.88 -12.13
N ALA A 55 2.46 -5.86 -11.59
CA ALA A 55 1.72 -4.85 -12.34
C ALA A 55 1.89 -3.50 -11.68
N PHE A 56 1.77 -2.42 -12.44
CA PHE A 56 1.77 -1.08 -11.87
C PHE A 56 0.54 -0.83 -10.99
N GLY A 57 0.76 -0.29 -9.78
CA GLY A 57 -0.32 0.29 -8.97
C GLY A 57 -1.36 -0.68 -8.39
N ALA A 58 -1.00 -1.94 -8.10
CA ALA A 58 -1.96 -2.90 -7.54
C ALA A 58 -2.54 -2.46 -6.19
N GLY A 59 -1.75 -1.77 -5.36
CA GLY A 59 -2.20 -1.20 -4.09
C GLY A 59 -3.32 -0.16 -4.22
N ALA A 60 -3.46 0.48 -5.39
CA ALA A 60 -4.55 1.41 -5.69
C ALA A 60 -5.76 0.74 -6.36
N ALA A 61 -5.55 -0.38 -7.06
CA ALA A 61 -6.57 -1.02 -7.89
C ALA A 61 -7.34 -2.13 -7.18
N VAL A 62 -6.69 -2.87 -6.29
CA VAL A 62 -7.24 -4.10 -5.69
C VAL A 62 -7.96 -3.83 -4.37
N PRO A 63 -7.40 -3.05 -3.41
CA PRO A 63 -7.98 -2.91 -2.08
C PRO A 63 -9.19 -1.99 -2.01
N TYR A 64 -10.27 -2.48 -1.41
CA TYR A 64 -11.41 -1.67 -0.96
C TYR A 64 -11.78 -2.08 0.46
N ALA A 65 -12.06 -1.12 1.33
CA ALA A 65 -12.56 -1.40 2.67
C ALA A 65 -13.39 -0.22 3.17
N LYS A 66 -14.41 -0.52 3.96
CA LYS A 66 -15.23 0.48 4.66
C LYS A 66 -15.37 0.07 6.14
N PRO A 67 -15.00 0.95 7.09
CA PRO A 67 -15.17 0.72 8.52
C PRO A 67 -16.56 0.21 8.87
N GLY A 68 -16.64 -0.82 9.71
CA GLY A 68 -17.92 -1.38 10.16
C GLY A 68 -18.73 -2.14 9.10
N VAL A 69 -18.27 -2.19 7.84
CA VAL A 69 -19.00 -2.83 6.73
C VAL A 69 -18.27 -4.06 6.20
N GLY A 70 -17.06 -3.89 5.66
CA GLY A 70 -16.30 -5.01 5.11
C GLY A 70 -15.09 -4.61 4.27
N ALA A 71 -14.41 -5.61 3.72
CA ALA A 71 -13.25 -5.45 2.85
C ALA A 71 -13.36 -6.34 1.60
N VAL A 72 -12.76 -5.88 0.51
CA VAL A 72 -12.85 -6.50 -0.82
C VAL A 72 -11.50 -6.41 -1.52
N ALA A 73 -11.10 -7.49 -2.17
CA ALA A 73 -9.98 -7.54 -3.10
C ALA A 73 -10.49 -7.99 -4.47
N THR A 74 -10.42 -7.12 -5.49
CA THR A 74 -10.78 -7.45 -6.89
C THR A 74 -9.52 -7.43 -7.77
N GLN A 75 -9.24 -8.52 -8.46
CA GLN A 75 -7.97 -8.76 -9.17
C GLN A 75 -8.16 -9.59 -10.45
N ALA A 76 -7.06 -10.07 -11.05
CA ALA A 76 -7.00 -10.66 -12.39
C ALA A 76 -7.25 -9.59 -13.48
N SER A 77 -8.17 -9.82 -14.42
CA SER A 77 -8.73 -8.73 -15.24
C SER A 77 -9.76 -7.99 -14.39
N ALA A 78 -9.27 -7.22 -13.40
CA ALA A 78 -10.08 -6.67 -12.32
C ALA A 78 -11.18 -5.74 -12.84
N ASN A 79 -12.44 -5.99 -12.47
CA ASN A 79 -13.52 -5.02 -12.65
C ASN A 79 -13.55 -4.10 -11.44
N ARG A 80 -13.09 -2.84 -11.60
CA ARG A 80 -13.02 -1.88 -10.49
C ARG A 80 -14.38 -1.51 -9.89
N GLN A 81 -15.49 -1.80 -10.58
CA GLN A 81 -16.83 -1.62 -10.02
C GLN A 81 -17.17 -2.65 -8.95
N TYR A 82 -16.49 -3.80 -8.90
CA TYR A 82 -16.76 -4.83 -7.89
C TYR A 82 -16.54 -4.32 -6.47
N GLY A 83 -15.46 -3.57 -6.23
CA GLY A 83 -15.13 -3.04 -4.90
C GLY A 83 -16.27 -2.20 -4.30
N PRO A 84 -16.64 -1.06 -4.92
CA PRO A 84 -17.70 -0.20 -4.39
C PRO A 84 -19.07 -0.91 -4.34
N LYS A 85 -19.41 -1.73 -5.34
CA LYS A 85 -20.68 -2.48 -5.35
C LYS A 85 -20.75 -3.50 -4.22
N ALA A 86 -19.67 -4.25 -3.97
CA ALA A 86 -19.62 -5.22 -2.89
C ALA A 86 -19.75 -4.54 -1.52
N ILE A 87 -19.04 -3.42 -1.29
CA ILE A 87 -19.20 -2.63 -0.07
C ILE A 87 -20.65 -2.15 0.13
N MET A 88 -21.29 -1.63 -0.93
CA MET A 88 -22.69 -1.21 -0.87
C MET A 88 -23.64 -2.36 -0.51
N LEU A 89 -23.45 -3.55 -1.10
CA LEU A 89 -24.31 -4.70 -0.83
C LEU A 89 -24.10 -5.27 0.59
N LEU A 90 -22.85 -5.28 1.08
CA LEU A 90 -22.56 -5.61 2.47
C LEU A 90 -23.25 -4.65 3.44
N GLU A 91 -23.26 -3.35 3.12
CA GLU A 91 -23.94 -2.33 3.93
C GLU A 91 -25.47 -2.52 3.95
N GLN A 92 -26.04 -3.12 2.90
CA GLN A 92 -27.46 -3.53 2.86
C GLN A 92 -27.73 -4.83 3.64
N GLY A 93 -26.70 -5.43 4.25
CA GLY A 93 -26.82 -6.61 5.11
C GLY A 93 -26.67 -7.96 4.39
N LEU A 94 -26.34 -7.96 3.09
CA LEU A 94 -26.09 -9.20 2.36
C LEU A 94 -24.84 -9.90 2.91
N SER A 95 -24.87 -11.22 2.92
CA SER A 95 -23.69 -12.03 3.21
C SER A 95 -22.67 -11.97 2.07
N PRO A 96 -21.37 -12.21 2.34
CA PRO A 96 -20.34 -12.28 1.31
C PRO A 96 -20.70 -13.19 0.13
N ASP A 97 -21.32 -14.34 0.36
CA ASP A 97 -21.76 -15.26 -0.70
C ASP A 97 -22.82 -14.65 -1.61
N GLU A 98 -23.84 -13.99 -1.03
CA GLU A 98 -24.88 -13.29 -1.77
C GLU A 98 -24.29 -12.12 -2.57
N VAL A 99 -23.33 -11.39 -1.98
CA VAL A 99 -22.60 -10.31 -2.66
C VAL A 99 -21.82 -10.85 -3.85
N ILE A 100 -21.01 -11.89 -3.68
CA ILE A 100 -20.23 -12.51 -4.75
C ILE A 100 -21.15 -13.00 -5.88
N LYS A 101 -22.25 -13.69 -5.54
CA LYS A 101 -23.24 -14.14 -6.53
C LYS A 101 -23.80 -12.96 -7.31
N ARG A 102 -24.27 -11.92 -6.63
CA ARG A 102 -24.88 -10.75 -7.26
C ARG A 102 -23.92 -10.03 -8.21
N ILE A 103 -22.71 -9.71 -7.76
CA ILE A 103 -21.76 -8.94 -8.59
C ILE A 103 -21.25 -9.75 -9.80
N THR A 104 -21.15 -11.07 -9.68
CA THR A 104 -20.66 -11.93 -10.76
C THR A 104 -21.75 -12.32 -11.75
N ASP A 105 -22.99 -12.53 -11.33
CA ASP A 105 -24.10 -12.79 -12.24
C ASP A 105 -24.41 -11.58 -13.15
N ASP A 106 -24.12 -10.37 -12.67
CA ASP A 106 -24.29 -9.12 -13.41
C ASP A 106 -23.09 -8.79 -14.34
N ASP A 107 -22.00 -9.57 -14.34
CA ASP A 107 -20.79 -9.36 -15.16
C ASP A 107 -20.64 -10.46 -16.23
N PRO A 108 -20.97 -10.19 -17.52
CA PRO A 108 -20.69 -11.12 -18.61
C PRO A 108 -19.21 -11.51 -18.75
N GLY A 109 -18.29 -10.68 -18.24
CA GLY A 109 -16.86 -10.94 -18.19
C GLY A 109 -16.39 -11.64 -16.92
N ARG A 110 -17.28 -12.15 -16.05
CA ARG A 110 -16.94 -12.80 -14.77
C ARG A 110 -15.82 -13.83 -14.89
N ASP A 111 -15.74 -14.57 -15.98
CA ASP A 111 -14.77 -15.65 -16.14
C ASP A 111 -13.31 -15.20 -16.12
N THR A 112 -13.05 -13.90 -16.34
CA THR A 112 -11.71 -13.31 -16.29
C THR A 112 -11.39 -12.62 -14.96
N ARG A 113 -12.31 -12.69 -13.98
CA ARG A 113 -12.22 -11.97 -12.70
C ARG A 113 -11.81 -12.90 -11.57
N GLN A 114 -11.13 -12.34 -10.57
CA GLN A 114 -11.02 -12.95 -9.25
C GLN A 114 -11.40 -11.91 -8.19
N VAL A 115 -12.26 -12.27 -7.25
CA VAL A 115 -12.72 -11.34 -6.21
C VAL A 115 -12.93 -12.07 -4.88
N ALA A 116 -12.52 -11.43 -3.79
CA ALA A 116 -12.76 -11.89 -2.43
C ALA A 116 -13.47 -10.78 -1.63
N VAL A 117 -14.45 -11.15 -0.82
CA VAL A 117 -15.26 -10.25 0.02
C VAL A 117 -15.29 -10.80 1.44
N ILE A 118 -15.12 -9.93 2.45
CA ILE A 118 -15.24 -10.27 3.87
C ILE A 118 -16.09 -9.22 4.60
N ASP A 119 -16.93 -9.67 5.53
CA ASP A 119 -17.77 -8.81 6.37
C ASP A 119 -17.24 -8.67 7.81
N THR A 120 -17.90 -7.84 8.61
CA THR A 120 -17.59 -7.64 10.05
C THR A 120 -18.03 -8.78 10.96
N LYS A 121 -18.57 -9.87 10.40
CA LYS A 121 -18.81 -11.12 11.13
C LYS A 121 -17.70 -12.14 10.87
N GLY A 122 -16.66 -11.75 10.11
CA GLY A 122 -15.55 -12.61 9.74
C GLY A 122 -15.89 -13.65 8.68
N ARG A 123 -17.06 -13.56 8.05
CA ARG A 123 -17.46 -14.45 6.95
C ARG A 123 -16.79 -13.95 5.68
N SER A 124 -16.24 -14.85 4.87
CA SER A 124 -15.62 -14.50 3.59
C SER A 124 -16.15 -15.38 2.46
N ALA A 125 -16.20 -14.82 1.25
CA ALA A 125 -16.53 -15.55 0.04
C ALA A 125 -15.60 -15.11 -1.10
N VAL A 126 -15.25 -16.05 -1.97
CA VAL A 126 -14.31 -15.84 -3.07
C VAL A 126 -14.85 -16.42 -4.35
N TYR A 127 -14.67 -15.68 -5.44
CA TYR A 127 -14.92 -16.16 -6.80
C TYR A 127 -13.64 -16.10 -7.62
N THR A 128 -13.32 -17.20 -8.30
CA THR A 128 -12.23 -17.27 -9.28
C THR A 128 -12.83 -17.72 -10.61
N GLY A 129 -12.83 -16.84 -11.61
CA GLY A 129 -13.44 -17.12 -12.90
C GLY A 129 -12.76 -18.26 -13.64
N LYS A 130 -13.53 -19.00 -14.45
CA LYS A 130 -13.03 -20.20 -15.13
C LYS A 130 -11.82 -19.91 -16.01
N ARG A 131 -11.82 -18.80 -16.75
CA ARG A 131 -10.67 -18.41 -17.59
C ARG A 131 -9.44 -18.00 -16.78
N VAL A 132 -9.60 -17.62 -15.51
CA VAL A 132 -8.45 -17.40 -14.60
C VAL A 132 -7.75 -18.72 -14.32
N ILE A 133 -8.53 -19.78 -14.06
CA ILE A 133 -8.01 -21.12 -13.79
C ILE A 133 -7.41 -21.71 -15.06
N ASP A 134 -8.17 -21.73 -16.17
CA ASP A 134 -7.76 -22.37 -17.42
C ASP A 134 -6.44 -21.80 -17.95
N ARG A 135 -6.30 -20.46 -17.95
CA ARG A 135 -5.13 -19.79 -18.52
C ARG A 135 -3.88 -19.94 -17.67
N ASN A 136 -4.04 -20.07 -16.36
CA ASN A 136 -2.92 -20.37 -15.46
C ASN A 136 -2.19 -21.66 -15.88
N PHE A 137 -2.90 -22.62 -16.49
CA PHE A 137 -2.37 -23.88 -17.00
C PHE A 137 -2.12 -23.89 -18.52
N ASP A 138 -2.30 -22.79 -19.24
CA ASP A 138 -2.07 -22.74 -20.70
C ASP A 138 -0.58 -22.59 -20.99
N PRO A 139 0.12 -23.65 -21.49
CA PRO A 139 1.55 -23.59 -21.75
C PRO A 139 1.93 -22.62 -22.86
N LYS A 140 0.96 -22.11 -23.64
CA LYS A 140 1.19 -21.12 -24.69
C LYS A 140 1.14 -19.68 -24.17
N ASP A 141 0.56 -19.45 -23.00
CA ASP A 141 0.53 -18.13 -22.36
C ASP A 141 1.75 -17.93 -21.46
N LEU A 142 2.90 -17.69 -22.09
CA LEU A 142 4.18 -17.50 -21.38
C LEU A 142 4.19 -16.28 -20.45
N VAL A 143 3.25 -15.34 -20.62
CA VAL A 143 3.17 -14.14 -19.80
C VAL A 143 2.41 -14.39 -18.52
N HIS A 144 1.35 -15.19 -18.55
CA HIS A 144 0.49 -15.43 -17.38
C HIS A 144 0.41 -16.89 -16.92
N LEU A 145 1.38 -17.71 -17.34
CA LEU A 145 1.56 -19.09 -16.87
C LEU A 145 1.90 -19.11 -15.37
N GLY A 146 1.09 -19.81 -14.59
CA GLY A 146 1.33 -20.01 -13.16
C GLY A 146 0.76 -21.34 -12.68
N GLY A 147 1.46 -22.04 -11.80
CA GLY A 147 1.03 -23.34 -11.29
C GLY A 147 -0.30 -23.34 -10.52
N TYR A 148 -0.84 -22.18 -10.13
CA TYR A 148 -2.09 -22.12 -9.35
C TYR A 148 -2.86 -20.80 -9.45
N ALA A 149 -4.19 -20.91 -9.50
CA ALA A 149 -5.14 -19.84 -9.21
C ALA A 149 -6.23 -20.37 -8.27
N GLY A 150 -6.49 -19.65 -7.19
CA GLY A 150 -7.45 -20.08 -6.17
C GLY A 150 -7.28 -19.31 -4.87
N HIS A 151 -7.74 -19.90 -3.77
CA HIS A 151 -7.74 -19.27 -2.46
C HIS A 151 -7.69 -20.27 -1.30
N VAL A 152 -7.46 -19.75 -0.10
CA VAL A 152 -7.61 -20.39 1.20
C VAL A 152 -8.38 -19.43 2.09
N SER A 153 -9.54 -19.86 2.59
CA SER A 153 -10.38 -19.06 3.47
C SER A 153 -10.51 -19.72 4.84
N GLY A 154 -10.67 -18.90 5.86
CA GLY A 154 -11.02 -19.33 7.21
C GLY A 154 -11.88 -18.27 7.88
N LEU A 155 -12.25 -18.49 9.14
CA LEU A 155 -12.89 -17.43 9.92
C LEU A 155 -11.97 -16.21 9.97
N ASN A 156 -12.52 -15.03 9.72
CA ASN A 156 -11.84 -13.73 9.80
C ASN A 156 -10.79 -13.44 8.71
N PHE A 157 -10.59 -14.31 7.70
CA PHE A 157 -9.68 -13.99 6.59
C PHE A 157 -9.98 -14.78 5.31
N SER A 158 -9.38 -14.32 4.20
CA SER A 158 -9.20 -15.09 2.97
C SER A 158 -7.91 -14.65 2.28
N ALA A 159 -7.09 -15.61 1.85
CA ALA A 159 -5.93 -15.41 1.00
C ALA A 159 -6.20 -15.97 -0.39
N GLN A 160 -5.97 -15.19 -1.44
CA GLN A 160 -6.32 -15.54 -2.82
C GLN A 160 -5.24 -15.10 -3.79
N GLY A 161 -5.16 -15.77 -4.93
CA GLY A 161 -4.25 -15.36 -6.00
C GLY A 161 -4.49 -16.03 -7.33
N ASN A 162 -3.86 -15.47 -8.36
CA ASN A 162 -3.80 -15.97 -9.73
C ASN A 162 -2.41 -15.73 -10.31
N THR A 163 -2.02 -16.52 -11.32
CA THR A 163 -0.64 -16.56 -11.84
C THR A 163 0.38 -16.86 -10.72
N LEU A 164 0.00 -17.71 -9.76
CA LEU A 164 0.87 -18.06 -8.64
C LEU A 164 1.80 -19.20 -9.01
N ALA A 165 2.98 -19.24 -8.40
CA ALA A 165 3.93 -20.33 -8.55
C ALA A 165 3.32 -21.70 -8.17
N SER A 166 2.51 -21.74 -7.10
CA SER A 166 1.79 -22.94 -6.66
C SER A 166 0.73 -22.61 -5.59
N LYS A 167 -0.05 -23.61 -5.17
CA LYS A 167 -0.97 -23.51 -4.02
C LYS A 167 -0.25 -23.15 -2.71
N ALA A 168 1.03 -23.50 -2.58
CA ALA A 168 1.81 -23.21 -1.38
C ALA A 168 1.91 -21.71 -1.07
N VAL A 169 1.74 -20.84 -2.08
CA VAL A 169 1.69 -19.38 -1.90
C VAL A 169 0.54 -18.99 -0.97
N VAL A 170 -0.70 -19.34 -1.31
CA VAL A 170 -1.87 -18.98 -0.48
C VAL A 170 -1.92 -19.76 0.83
N ASP A 171 -1.40 -20.99 0.87
CA ASP A 171 -1.28 -21.77 2.11
C ASP A 171 -0.32 -21.09 3.10
N ALA A 172 0.83 -20.60 2.63
CA ALA A 172 1.79 -19.88 3.46
C ALA A 172 1.25 -18.52 3.92
N MET A 173 0.55 -17.79 3.06
CA MET A 173 -0.11 -16.53 3.42
C MET A 173 -1.12 -16.74 4.55
N ALA A 174 -2.00 -17.74 4.42
CA ALA A 174 -2.99 -18.09 5.43
C ALA A 174 -2.34 -18.46 6.77
N ALA A 175 -1.35 -19.36 6.74
CA ALA A 175 -0.65 -19.80 7.93
C ALA A 175 0.09 -18.65 8.64
N ALA A 176 0.75 -17.76 7.89
CA ALA A 176 1.44 -16.61 8.45
C ALA A 176 0.47 -15.60 9.07
N TYR A 177 -0.68 -15.34 8.44
CA TYR A 177 -1.68 -14.43 9.00
C TYR A 177 -2.27 -14.97 10.30
N GLN A 178 -2.66 -16.25 10.32
CA GLN A 178 -3.30 -16.90 11.47
C GLN A 178 -2.36 -17.02 12.69
N ASN A 179 -1.08 -17.28 12.45
CA ASN A 179 -0.07 -17.41 13.51
C ASN A 179 0.64 -16.09 13.82
N GLY A 180 0.37 -15.04 13.04
CA GLY A 180 0.99 -13.74 13.14
C GLY A 180 0.65 -13.03 14.45
N LYS A 181 1.57 -12.17 14.90
CA LYS A 181 1.40 -11.34 16.09
C LYS A 181 1.47 -9.86 15.70
N GLY A 182 1.06 -8.99 16.62
CA GLY A 182 1.04 -7.55 16.39
C GLY A 182 -0.26 -7.08 15.73
N SER A 183 -0.20 -5.87 15.17
CA SER A 183 -1.33 -5.21 14.51
C SER A 183 -1.83 -5.99 13.28
N MET A 184 -3.07 -5.73 12.85
CA MET A 184 -3.58 -6.30 11.59
C MET A 184 -2.63 -6.01 10.42
N ALA A 185 -2.11 -4.78 10.32
CA ALA A 185 -1.23 -4.37 9.22
C ALA A 185 0.10 -5.16 9.19
N GLU A 186 0.68 -5.46 10.35
CA GLU A 186 1.87 -6.32 10.46
C GLU A 186 1.56 -7.75 10.00
N ARG A 187 0.44 -8.32 10.46
CA ARG A 187 0.03 -9.67 10.04
C ARG A 187 -0.27 -9.77 8.54
N LEU A 188 -0.86 -8.73 7.94
CA LEU A 188 -1.05 -8.64 6.49
C LEU A 188 0.29 -8.59 5.75
N MET A 189 1.24 -7.78 6.22
CA MET A 189 2.59 -7.71 5.65
C MET A 189 3.31 -9.06 5.72
N ASP A 190 3.24 -9.74 6.88
CA ASP A 190 3.87 -11.05 7.09
C ASP A 190 3.22 -12.14 6.22
N ALA A 191 1.91 -12.07 5.99
CA ALA A 191 1.23 -12.94 5.04
C ALA A 191 1.77 -12.74 3.61
N LEU A 192 1.90 -11.49 3.16
CA LEU A 192 2.46 -11.19 1.84
C LEU A 192 3.89 -11.71 1.69
N ASP A 193 4.76 -11.50 2.69
CA ASP A 193 6.13 -12.03 2.69
C ASP A 193 6.15 -13.56 2.64
N ALA A 194 5.27 -14.22 3.40
CA ALA A 194 5.15 -15.68 3.38
C ALA A 194 4.74 -16.21 2.00
N GLY A 195 3.77 -15.56 1.34
CA GLY A 195 3.39 -15.88 -0.03
C GLY A 195 4.54 -15.72 -1.02
N GLN A 196 5.27 -14.60 -0.94
CA GLN A 196 6.44 -14.34 -1.78
C GLN A 196 7.54 -15.40 -1.58
N SER A 197 7.77 -15.85 -0.34
CA SER A 197 8.75 -16.90 -0.03
C SER A 197 8.46 -18.25 -0.69
N LYS A 198 7.22 -18.47 -1.17
CA LYS A 198 6.78 -19.67 -1.90
C LYS A 198 6.70 -19.46 -3.41
N GLY A 199 7.31 -18.39 -3.92
CA GLY A 199 7.41 -18.06 -5.33
C GLY A 199 6.45 -16.98 -5.81
N GLY A 200 5.44 -16.62 -5.01
CA GLY A 200 4.54 -15.49 -5.31
C GLY A 200 3.90 -15.55 -6.70
N ASP A 201 3.81 -14.38 -7.34
CA ASP A 201 3.46 -14.19 -8.75
C ASP A 201 4.64 -14.63 -9.64
N THR A 202 4.41 -15.58 -10.56
CA THR A 202 5.47 -16.18 -11.39
C THR A 202 6.17 -15.18 -12.30
N ARG A 203 5.56 -14.01 -12.52
CA ARG A 203 6.11 -12.93 -13.34
C ARG A 203 7.08 -12.04 -12.55
N GLY A 204 7.14 -12.21 -11.23
CA GLY A 204 7.99 -11.45 -10.31
C GLY A 204 7.22 -10.42 -9.49
N MET A 205 7.88 -9.30 -9.17
CA MET A 205 7.29 -8.25 -8.32
C MET A 205 7.46 -6.86 -8.91
N GLN A 206 6.49 -5.97 -8.64
CA GLN A 206 6.53 -4.58 -9.07
C GLN A 206 5.80 -3.64 -8.10
N SER A 207 4.58 -4.00 -7.68
CA SER A 207 3.78 -3.16 -6.80
C SER A 207 3.18 -3.95 -5.63
N ALA A 208 2.89 -3.25 -4.54
CA ALA A 208 2.25 -3.80 -3.36
C ALA A 208 1.50 -2.72 -2.57
N GLY A 209 0.58 -3.12 -1.70
CA GLY A 209 -0.15 -2.18 -0.86
C GLY A 209 -0.84 -2.84 0.32
N ILE A 210 -1.08 -2.04 1.37
CA ILE A 210 -1.86 -2.42 2.55
C ILE A 210 -2.86 -1.29 2.83
N LEU A 211 -4.13 -1.67 2.95
CA LEU A 211 -5.22 -0.83 3.44
C LEU A 211 -5.77 -1.47 4.72
N VAL A 212 -5.83 -0.71 5.81
CA VAL A 212 -6.49 -1.09 7.06
C VAL A 212 -7.39 0.05 7.51
N VAL A 213 -8.64 -0.28 7.80
CA VAL A 213 -9.66 0.66 8.25
C VAL A 213 -10.28 0.20 9.57
N ARG A 214 -10.73 1.15 10.39
CA ARG A 214 -11.35 0.88 11.69
C ARG A 214 -12.47 1.88 11.97
N PRO A 215 -13.61 1.46 12.56
CA PRO A 215 -14.63 2.41 12.99
C PRO A 215 -14.07 3.32 14.08
N LEU A 216 -14.48 4.58 14.06
CA LEU A 216 -14.18 5.49 15.16
C LEU A 216 -15.12 5.19 16.34
N PRO A 217 -14.59 5.07 17.58
CA PRO A 217 -15.43 4.99 18.76
C PRO A 217 -16.37 6.20 18.87
N PRO A 218 -17.56 6.04 19.48
CA PRO A 218 -18.40 7.18 19.83
C PRO A 218 -17.59 8.20 20.65
N ASN A 219 -17.60 9.48 20.24
CA ASN A 219 -16.84 10.58 20.85
C ASN A 219 -15.30 10.51 20.65
N SER A 220 -14.82 9.84 19.62
CA SER A 220 -13.42 9.89 19.22
C SER A 220 -13.01 11.29 18.73
N ASP A 221 -11.92 11.84 19.26
CA ASP A 221 -11.27 13.05 18.72
C ASP A 221 -10.53 12.78 17.40
N SER A 222 -10.24 11.51 17.09
CA SER A 222 -9.68 11.11 15.80
C SER A 222 -10.75 11.15 14.72
N THR A 223 -10.41 11.73 13.58
CA THR A 223 -11.20 11.72 12.34
C THR A 223 -10.68 10.69 11.31
N VAL A 224 -9.68 9.89 11.70
CA VAL A 224 -8.96 9.00 10.79
C VAL A 224 -9.46 7.56 10.94
N GLU A 225 -10.29 7.14 9.99
CA GLU A 225 -10.77 5.77 9.88
C GLU A 225 -9.81 4.85 9.10
N ARG A 226 -8.98 5.41 8.22
CA ARG A 226 -7.93 4.69 7.51
C ARG A 226 -6.66 4.66 8.36
N VAL A 227 -6.53 3.61 9.16
CA VAL A 227 -5.40 3.41 10.07
C VAL A 227 -4.10 3.18 9.30
N VAL A 228 -4.18 2.47 8.16
CA VAL A 228 -3.07 2.27 7.22
C VAL A 228 -3.60 2.39 5.80
N ASP A 229 -2.96 3.21 4.96
CA ASP A 229 -3.19 3.29 3.51
C ASP A 229 -1.84 3.59 2.85
N ILE A 230 -1.08 2.54 2.58
CA ILE A 230 0.29 2.63 2.04
C ILE A 230 0.40 1.82 0.75
N ARG A 231 1.15 2.36 -0.21
CA ARG A 231 1.25 1.82 -1.56
C ARG A 231 2.66 1.99 -2.10
N VAL A 232 3.12 0.97 -2.79
CA VAL A 232 4.30 1.00 -3.65
C VAL A 232 3.80 0.67 -5.04
N ASP A 233 3.68 1.67 -5.91
CA ASP A 233 3.06 1.48 -7.22
C ASP A 233 4.04 0.94 -8.27
N ASP A 234 5.35 1.16 -8.08
CA ASP A 234 6.42 0.67 -8.95
C ASP A 234 7.76 0.59 -8.19
N SER A 235 8.33 -0.62 -8.08
CA SER A 235 9.62 -0.88 -7.46
C SER A 235 10.14 -2.26 -7.84
N GLU A 236 11.46 -2.43 -7.94
CA GLU A 236 12.08 -3.76 -8.01
C GLU A 236 12.03 -4.50 -6.66
N GLU A 237 11.93 -3.78 -5.54
CA GLU A 237 11.89 -4.32 -4.17
C GLU A 237 10.63 -3.86 -3.40
N PRO A 238 9.40 -4.11 -3.91
CA PRO A 238 8.19 -3.51 -3.35
C PRO A 238 7.91 -3.95 -1.91
N PHE A 239 8.31 -5.15 -1.50
CA PHE A 239 8.15 -5.64 -0.12
C PHE A 239 8.98 -4.86 0.89
N LYS A 240 10.25 -4.61 0.54
CA LYS A 240 11.17 -3.84 1.39
C LYS A 240 10.68 -2.42 1.57
N GLU A 241 10.21 -1.80 0.48
CA GLU A 241 9.67 -0.45 0.52
C GLU A 241 8.33 -0.38 1.26
N LEU A 242 7.43 -1.34 1.02
CA LEU A 242 6.14 -1.42 1.72
C LEU A 242 6.35 -1.58 3.24
N ARG A 243 7.29 -2.43 3.66
CA ARG A 243 7.65 -2.60 5.08
C ARG A 243 8.26 -1.33 5.67
N ARG A 244 9.07 -0.60 4.90
CA ARG A 244 9.60 0.72 5.31
C ARG A 244 8.46 1.72 5.56
N LEU A 245 7.52 1.82 4.62
CA LEU A 245 6.34 2.68 4.75
C LEU A 245 5.45 2.27 5.93
N LEU A 246 5.23 0.96 6.12
CA LEU A 246 4.48 0.44 7.27
C LEU A 246 5.13 0.83 8.59
N ASN A 247 6.44 0.66 8.71
CA ASN A 247 7.18 1.05 9.90
C ASN A 247 7.10 2.56 10.18
N MET A 248 7.06 3.40 9.13
CA MET A 248 6.79 4.83 9.29
C MET A 248 5.39 5.09 9.84
N THR A 249 4.35 4.47 9.26
CA THR A 249 2.95 4.63 9.69
C THR A 249 2.74 4.14 11.13
N LEU A 250 3.39 3.04 11.53
CA LEU A 250 3.30 2.47 12.88
C LEU A 250 4.22 3.17 13.91
N GLY A 251 4.80 4.32 13.56
CA GLY A 251 5.62 5.13 14.47
C GLY A 251 6.86 4.42 14.98
N VAL A 252 7.39 3.42 14.26
CA VAL A 252 8.60 2.68 14.65
C VAL A 252 9.80 3.62 14.83
N PRO A 253 10.08 4.60 13.94
CA PRO A 253 11.20 5.53 14.13
C PRO A 253 11.12 6.32 15.45
N ASN A 254 9.93 6.68 15.89
CA ASN A 254 9.73 7.41 17.15
C ASN A 254 10.06 6.52 18.35
N ARG A 255 9.57 5.27 18.36
CA ARG A 255 9.88 4.28 19.41
C ARG A 255 11.39 4.02 19.50
N LEU A 256 12.05 3.83 18.36
CA LEU A 256 13.51 3.66 18.28
C LEU A 256 14.26 4.90 18.80
N THR A 257 13.78 6.10 18.48
CA THR A 257 14.37 7.36 18.95
C THR A 257 14.21 7.54 20.48
N THR A 258 13.04 7.19 21.02
CA THR A 258 12.80 7.18 22.47
C THR A 258 13.72 6.20 23.19
N GLN A 259 13.84 4.97 22.65
CA GLN A 259 14.75 3.96 23.19
C GLN A 259 16.21 4.41 23.11
N SER A 260 16.63 4.98 21.98
CA SER A 260 17.95 5.58 21.80
C SER A 260 18.24 6.64 22.88
N ALA A 261 17.29 7.53 23.16
CA ALA A 261 17.46 8.56 24.18
C ALA A 261 17.60 7.96 25.59
N ALA A 262 16.83 6.92 25.92
CA ALA A 262 16.92 6.21 27.19
C ALA A 262 18.29 5.53 27.36
N LEU A 263 18.80 4.88 26.31
CA LEU A 263 20.13 4.26 26.29
C LEU A 263 21.24 5.31 26.49
N ALA A 264 21.15 6.45 25.82
CA ALA A 264 22.13 7.53 25.98
C ALA A 264 22.12 8.10 27.41
N LYS A 265 20.94 8.27 28.03
CA LYS A 265 20.82 8.68 29.43
C LYS A 265 21.47 7.69 30.40
N ALA A 266 21.44 6.40 30.06
CA ALA A 266 22.11 5.34 30.81
C ALA A 266 23.62 5.20 30.50
N GLY A 267 24.20 6.10 29.69
CA GLY A 267 25.61 6.06 29.29
C GLY A 267 25.94 5.01 28.22
N LYS A 268 24.93 4.30 27.68
CA LYS A 268 25.09 3.24 26.68
C LYS A 268 25.12 3.84 25.26
N PHE A 269 26.13 4.65 24.98
CA PHE A 269 26.16 5.47 23.76
C PHE A 269 26.23 4.65 22.45
N ALA A 270 27.00 3.56 22.43
CA ALA A 270 27.10 2.72 21.23
C ALA A 270 25.74 2.10 20.85
N GLU A 271 25.00 1.58 21.83
CA GLU A 271 23.65 1.05 21.66
C GLU A 271 22.66 2.16 21.24
N ALA A 272 22.76 3.34 21.86
CA ALA A 272 21.94 4.49 21.52
C ALA A 272 22.12 4.95 20.06
N ILE A 273 23.36 5.01 19.58
CA ILE A 273 23.70 5.34 18.19
C ILE A 273 23.16 4.27 17.25
N ALA A 274 23.34 2.99 17.57
CA ALA A 274 22.83 1.88 16.76
C ALA A 274 21.31 1.96 16.60
N GLU A 275 20.58 2.24 17.69
CA GLU A 275 19.12 2.37 17.65
C GLU A 275 18.66 3.59 16.85
N GLN A 276 19.36 4.71 16.98
CA GLN A 276 19.06 5.91 16.20
C GLN A 276 19.34 5.71 14.70
N LYS A 277 20.38 4.94 14.35
CA LYS A 277 20.66 4.56 12.96
C LYS A 277 19.55 3.69 12.37
N LYS A 278 18.96 2.77 13.14
CA LYS A 278 17.78 2.00 12.69
C LYS A 278 16.59 2.91 12.41
N ALA A 279 16.33 3.90 13.28
CA ALA A 279 15.26 4.88 13.06
C ALA A 279 15.48 5.66 11.76
N LEU A 280 16.71 6.15 11.56
CA LEU A 280 17.08 6.90 10.36
C LEU A 280 17.02 6.04 9.10
N ALA A 281 17.35 4.75 9.16
CA ALA A 281 17.25 3.85 8.01
C ALA A 281 15.80 3.70 7.50
N ILE A 282 14.80 3.80 8.40
CA ILE A 282 13.38 3.74 8.03
C ILE A 282 12.93 5.04 7.36
N ASN A 283 13.33 6.19 7.89
CA ASN A 283 13.04 7.49 7.29
C ASN A 283 14.33 8.34 7.12
N PRO A 284 15.13 8.08 6.07
CA PRO A 284 16.44 8.72 5.88
C PRO A 284 16.35 10.23 5.62
N ARG A 285 15.15 10.72 5.32
CA ARG A 285 14.89 12.12 5.00
C ARG A 285 14.40 12.92 6.20
N ALA A 286 14.05 12.29 7.32
CA ALA A 286 13.58 13.02 8.49
C ALA A 286 14.74 13.75 9.16
N GLU A 287 14.70 15.08 9.10
CA GLU A 287 15.71 15.94 9.72
C GLU A 287 15.75 15.77 11.24
N THR A 288 14.59 15.50 11.85
CA THR A 288 14.48 15.22 13.29
C THR A 288 15.29 13.99 13.69
N LEU A 289 15.30 12.93 12.86
CA LEU A 289 16.06 11.71 13.13
C LEU A 289 17.56 11.90 12.89
N ILE A 290 17.93 12.70 11.88
CA ILE A 290 19.32 13.07 11.60
C ILE A 290 19.88 13.91 12.76
N TYR A 291 19.11 14.90 13.22
CA TYR A 291 19.49 15.76 14.35
C TYR A 291 19.62 14.96 15.65
N ALA A 292 18.68 14.05 15.92
CA ALA A 292 18.78 13.15 17.07
C ALA A 292 20.04 12.25 16.99
N LEU A 293 20.46 11.81 15.78
CA LEU A 293 21.71 11.08 15.60
C LEU A 293 22.94 11.95 15.90
N ALA A 294 22.93 13.21 15.49
CA ALA A 294 23.98 14.17 15.85
C ALA A 294 24.11 14.33 17.37
N GLN A 295 22.98 14.45 18.07
CA GLN A 295 22.96 14.48 19.54
C GLN A 295 23.56 13.22 20.16
N ARG A 296 23.23 12.02 19.64
CA ARG A 296 23.80 10.77 20.16
C ARG A 296 25.32 10.70 20.01
N TYR A 297 25.86 11.12 18.87
CA TYR A 297 27.31 11.20 18.69
C TYR A 297 27.96 12.24 19.61
N ALA A 298 27.31 13.39 19.82
CA ALA A 298 27.83 14.41 20.72
C ALA A 298 27.89 13.95 22.17
N GLN A 299 26.84 13.25 22.63
CA GLN A 299 26.82 12.62 23.95
C GLN A 299 27.91 11.54 24.11
N ALA A 300 28.22 10.82 23.03
CA ALA A 300 29.30 9.84 22.98
C ALA A 300 30.71 10.45 22.94
N GLY A 301 30.83 11.78 22.77
CA GLY A 301 32.10 12.47 22.60
C GLY A 301 32.69 12.40 21.18
N ASP A 302 31.95 11.87 20.20
CA ASP A 302 32.38 11.82 18.80
C ASP A 302 32.01 13.12 18.08
N ALA A 303 32.83 14.15 18.29
CA ALA A 303 32.63 15.47 17.69
C ALA A 303 32.59 15.45 16.17
N ARG A 304 33.40 14.60 15.53
CA ARG A 304 33.45 14.50 14.08
C ARG A 304 32.10 14.03 13.52
N GLN A 305 31.58 12.91 14.01
CA GLN A 305 30.31 12.36 13.54
C GLN A 305 29.12 13.25 13.95
N ALA A 306 29.16 13.85 15.14
CA ALA A 306 28.13 14.78 15.58
C ALA A 306 27.97 15.96 14.62
N LEU A 307 29.08 16.61 14.27
CA LEU A 307 29.08 17.77 13.36
C LEU A 307 28.72 17.39 11.93
N GLU A 308 29.13 16.21 11.46
CA GLU A 308 28.73 15.68 10.15
C GLU A 308 27.21 15.54 10.06
N GLN A 309 26.58 14.85 11.02
CA GLN A 309 25.13 14.66 11.06
C GLN A 309 24.38 15.97 11.31
N LEU A 310 24.89 16.84 12.18
CA LEU A 310 24.30 18.17 12.42
C LEU A 310 24.30 18.99 11.12
N GLY A 311 25.38 18.95 10.34
CA GLY A 311 25.45 19.58 9.03
C GLY A 311 24.44 19.02 8.04
N HIS A 312 24.15 17.71 8.06
CA HIS A 312 23.09 17.12 7.24
C HIS A 312 21.70 17.65 7.62
N ALA A 313 21.39 17.80 8.91
CA ALA A 313 20.14 18.38 9.36
C ALA A 313 20.02 19.86 8.97
N ILE A 314 21.06 20.67 9.23
CA ILE A 314 21.10 22.10 8.90
C ILE A 314 20.95 22.33 7.40
N ARG A 315 21.62 21.57 6.52
CA ARG A 315 21.48 21.75 5.07
C ARG A 315 20.05 21.58 4.57
N ARG A 316 19.22 20.78 5.26
CA ARG A 316 17.83 20.52 4.88
C ARG A 316 16.88 21.61 5.37
N GLN A 317 17.01 22.03 6.63
CA GLN A 317 16.23 23.13 7.18
C GLN A 317 17.11 24.09 7.99
N PRO A 318 17.84 25.01 7.32
CA PRO A 318 18.89 25.81 7.97
C PRO A 318 18.37 26.66 9.12
N LYS A 319 17.24 27.36 8.92
CA LYS A 319 16.66 28.25 9.94
C LYS A 319 16.31 27.50 11.22
N GLN A 320 15.60 26.37 11.08
CA GLN A 320 15.16 25.57 12.22
C GLN A 320 16.34 24.97 12.98
N TRP A 321 17.22 24.25 12.29
CA TRP A 321 18.25 23.46 12.96
C TRP A 321 19.46 24.28 13.44
N LYS A 322 19.75 25.44 12.82
CA LYS A 322 20.69 26.41 13.41
C LYS A 322 20.11 26.99 14.70
N ALA A 323 18.86 27.44 14.70
CA ALA A 323 18.23 27.98 15.91
C ALA A 323 18.20 26.93 17.04
N GLN A 324 17.83 25.69 16.72
CA GLN A 324 17.82 24.59 17.68
C GLN A 324 19.23 24.27 18.20
N ALA A 325 20.23 24.12 17.32
CA ALA A 325 21.60 23.77 17.71
C ALA A 325 22.31 24.85 18.53
N ALA A 326 21.99 26.13 18.31
CA ALA A 326 22.57 27.23 19.08
C ALA A 326 22.22 27.18 20.57
N GLY A 327 21.02 26.67 20.89
CA GLY A 327 20.51 26.56 22.27
C GLY A 327 20.58 25.15 22.86
N ASP A 328 21.07 24.16 22.13
CA ASP A 328 21.07 22.77 22.60
C ASP A 328 22.33 22.47 23.45
N PRO A 329 22.19 22.21 24.76
CA PRO A 329 23.32 21.96 25.65
C PRO A 329 24.12 20.69 25.29
N ILE A 330 23.55 19.77 24.50
CA ILE A 330 24.25 18.58 24.02
C ILE A 330 25.47 18.97 23.15
N PHE A 331 25.41 20.09 22.44
CA PHE A 331 26.52 20.57 21.61
C PHE A 331 27.43 21.58 22.31
N ALA A 332 27.23 21.87 23.61
CA ALA A 332 28.00 22.90 24.32
C ALA A 332 29.52 22.72 24.26
N LYS A 333 30.01 21.46 24.24
CA LYS A 333 31.45 21.17 24.11
C LYS A 333 32.01 21.41 22.70
N MET A 334 31.16 21.70 21.72
CA MET A 334 31.50 21.81 20.31
C MET A 334 31.34 23.23 19.77
N THR A 335 30.74 24.15 20.53
CA THR A 335 30.42 25.52 20.08
C THR A 335 31.65 26.31 19.67
N ASP A 336 32.81 26.00 20.26
CA ASP A 336 34.07 26.68 19.95
C ASP A 336 34.79 26.12 18.73
N LEU A 337 34.40 24.92 18.25
CA LEU A 337 35.03 24.27 17.11
C LEU A 337 34.80 25.08 15.82
N PRO A 338 35.83 25.26 14.98
CA PRO A 338 35.71 25.99 13.71
C PRO A 338 34.61 25.44 12.80
N GLU A 339 34.43 24.12 12.77
CA GLU A 339 33.40 23.44 12.00
C GLU A 339 32.00 23.77 12.50
N PHE A 340 31.79 23.81 13.83
CA PHE A 340 30.50 24.20 14.39
C PHE A 340 30.19 25.65 14.02
N LYS A 341 31.13 26.58 14.24
CA LYS A 341 30.97 27.99 13.85
C LYS A 341 30.60 28.14 12.38
N ARG A 342 31.27 27.40 11.49
CA ARG A 342 30.98 27.37 10.04
C ARG A 342 29.56 26.89 9.73
N LEU A 343 29.06 25.88 10.44
CA LEU A 343 27.68 25.39 10.27
C LEU A 343 26.64 26.43 10.70
N MET A 344 26.99 27.31 11.64
CA MET A 344 26.08 28.30 12.22
C MET A 344 26.07 29.64 11.49
N THR A 345 27.11 29.95 10.70
CA THR A 345 27.17 31.15 9.85
C THR A 345 25.94 31.22 8.92
N PRO A 346 25.31 32.40 8.74
CA PRO A 346 24.07 32.58 7.97
C PRO A 346 23.97 31.84 6.64
#